data_AF-H2ATG9-F1
#
_entry.id   AF-H2ATG9-F1
#
_cell.length_a   1.000
_cell.length_b   1.000
_cell.length_c   1.000
_cell.angle_alpha   90.00
_cell.angle_beta   90.00
_cell.angle_gamma   90.00
#
_symmetry.space_group_name_H-M   'P 1'
#
loop_
_entity.id
_entity.type
_entity.pdbx_description
1 polymer ?
#
loop_
_entity_poly.entity_id
_entity_poly.type
_entity_poly.pdbx_seq_one_letter_code
_entity_poly.pdbx_strand_id
1 'polypeptide(L)'
;MVRNRLTVLYDSVGELNENVDQNSTHLLLKGSEKGVTVQERWIIPRTGGHDDQSSSRITWRGNNPLSDCSQSVIEPILNHGLNVYNDVDASAKGIFVKTPVYKVLHLDKMESQITDYLPSDVDLTFMEWKWESCTYDIKTTNDTIEIVEYSKLYENKTLAITKNDLYDKMEAGIFYIDSVDEEDINLSGLRCLWKDDADNELDKCIKTTLFYKPAYFHDIHLEGKVNVTLEVPTGLHPKVLIDLTELSSAENCEYFMFSQLPTQLFVDMFQSDPVLLFGETGLELPDYKVKDSTWGSEVLFNLVPGETNEITLHSRYLQPSENTSYGIIPLSLRIFKGCDTDSEDVMENPFYTKNFGLESYFTSNTVLHTLSEENLVVPIPKATMENYNKIQYTTAICLLLSLLYLSFKLFLKTTKHT
;
A
#
# COMPACT_ATOMS: atom_id res chain seq x y z
N MET A 1 10.26 28.26 4.71
CA MET A 1 9.77 28.10 6.10
C MET A 1 8.63 27.09 6.11
N VAL A 2 8.54 26.26 7.15
CA VAL A 2 7.62 25.11 7.20
C VAL A 2 6.24 25.57 7.66
N ARG A 3 5.18 25.07 7.01
CA ARG A 3 3.79 25.19 7.48
C ARG A 3 3.36 23.85 8.06
N ASN A 4 2.78 23.86 9.24
CA ASN A 4 2.28 22.66 9.91
C ASN A 4 0.75 22.74 10.06
N ARG A 5 0.09 21.63 9.78
CA ARG A 5 -1.34 21.44 9.99
C ARG A 5 -1.56 20.14 10.73
N LEU A 6 -2.27 20.20 11.84
CA LEU A 6 -2.72 19.02 12.55
C LEU A 6 -4.23 18.88 12.38
N THR A 7 -4.69 17.70 12.05
CA THR A 7 -6.11 17.35 12.03
C THR A 7 -6.35 16.19 12.98
N VAL A 8 -7.31 16.31 13.87
CA VAL A 8 -7.72 15.23 14.78
C VAL A 8 -9.19 14.94 14.58
N LEU A 9 -9.52 13.65 14.45
CA LEU A 9 -10.88 13.20 14.21
C LEU A 9 -11.35 12.27 15.34
N TYR A 10 -12.39 12.73 16.05
CA TYR A 10 -13.15 11.96 17.02
C TYR A 10 -14.39 11.32 16.39
N ASP A 11 -14.89 10.24 16.97
CA ASP A 11 -16.09 9.55 16.46
C ASP A 11 -17.37 10.36 16.68
N SER A 12 -17.41 11.20 17.71
CA SER A 12 -18.61 11.97 18.07
C SER A 12 -18.31 13.29 18.76
N VAL A 13 -19.32 14.17 18.79
CA VAL A 13 -19.29 15.44 19.52
C VAL A 13 -19.09 15.23 21.04
N GLY A 14 -19.60 14.13 21.60
CA GLY A 14 -19.44 13.80 23.01
C GLY A 14 -17.98 13.55 23.35
N GLU A 15 -17.32 12.70 22.55
CA GLU A 15 -15.89 12.41 22.71
C GLU A 15 -15.03 13.66 22.55
N LEU A 16 -15.32 14.51 21.56
CA LEU A 16 -14.58 15.77 21.38
C LEU A 16 -14.67 16.64 22.65
N ASN A 17 -15.87 16.83 23.19
CA ASN A 17 -16.06 17.71 24.37
C ASN A 17 -15.39 17.16 25.65
N GLU A 18 -15.28 15.84 25.78
CA GLU A 18 -14.66 15.19 26.96
C GLU A 18 -13.14 15.11 26.86
N ASN A 19 -12.60 15.02 25.64
CA ASN A 19 -11.20 14.69 25.39
C ASN A 19 -10.34 15.87 24.92
N VAL A 20 -10.94 17.05 24.74
CA VAL A 20 -10.24 18.25 24.27
C VAL A 20 -10.24 19.32 25.34
N ASP A 21 -9.06 19.61 25.88
CA ASP A 21 -8.84 20.70 26.82
C ASP A 21 -8.05 21.83 26.12
N GLN A 22 -8.52 23.07 26.23
CA GLN A 22 -7.88 24.24 25.61
C GLN A 22 -7.27 25.17 26.67
N ASN A 23 -6.04 25.61 26.42
CA ASN A 23 -5.37 26.69 27.16
C ASN A 23 -4.95 27.82 26.18
N SER A 24 -4.40 28.93 26.69
CA SER A 24 -3.99 30.09 25.88
C SER A 24 -2.78 29.84 24.97
N THR A 25 -2.00 28.78 25.22
CA THR A 25 -0.79 28.45 24.45
C THR A 25 -0.84 27.09 23.77
N HIS A 26 -1.63 26.16 24.31
CA HIS A 26 -1.67 24.77 23.84
C HIS A 26 -3.07 24.17 23.86
N LEU A 27 -3.25 23.15 23.02
CA LEU A 27 -4.39 22.24 23.06
C LEU A 27 -3.91 20.90 23.62
N LEU A 28 -4.65 20.35 24.57
CA LEU A 28 -4.40 19.03 25.13
C LEU A 28 -5.49 18.09 24.65
N LEU A 29 -5.08 17.08 23.88
CA LEU A 29 -5.97 16.06 23.33
C LEU A 29 -5.74 14.74 24.05
N LYS A 30 -6.82 14.09 24.44
CA LYS A 30 -6.82 12.73 25.01
C LYS A 30 -7.27 11.75 23.94
N GLY A 31 -6.66 10.57 23.94
CA GLY A 31 -7.10 9.48 23.08
C GLY A 31 -8.39 8.83 23.57
N SER A 32 -8.89 7.87 22.80
CA SER A 32 -10.09 7.08 23.12
C SER A 32 -9.78 5.59 23.11
N GLU A 33 -10.70 4.77 23.63
CA GLU A 33 -10.55 3.30 23.63
C GLU A 33 -10.38 2.75 22.20
N LYS A 34 -11.17 3.27 21.25
CA LYS A 34 -11.12 2.91 19.82
C LYS A 34 -9.94 3.53 19.07
N GLY A 35 -9.24 4.48 19.68
CA GLY A 35 -8.17 5.26 19.03
C GLY A 35 -8.70 6.40 18.18
N VAL A 36 -8.24 7.61 18.48
CA VAL A 36 -8.57 8.84 17.73
C VAL A 36 -7.60 8.98 16.56
N THR A 37 -8.09 9.23 15.35
CA THR A 37 -7.20 9.46 14.20
C THR A 37 -6.55 10.84 14.30
N VAL A 38 -5.23 10.89 14.16
CA VAL A 38 -4.42 12.10 14.11
C VAL A 38 -3.67 12.14 12.79
N GLN A 39 -3.92 13.17 11.99
CA GLN A 39 -3.18 13.51 10.78
C GLN A 39 -2.29 14.73 11.08
N GLU A 40 -0.98 14.59 10.91
CA GLU A 40 -0.05 15.72 10.95
C GLU A 40 0.55 15.95 9.56
N ARG A 41 0.46 17.18 9.07
CA ARG A 41 0.91 17.58 7.75
C ARG A 41 1.95 18.68 7.83
N TRP A 42 3.09 18.47 7.19
CA TRP A 42 4.12 19.47 6.99
C TRP A 42 4.23 19.83 5.51
N ILE A 43 4.14 21.12 5.20
CA ILE A 43 4.37 21.66 3.85
C ILE A 43 5.67 22.45 3.89
N ILE A 44 6.67 21.94 3.18
CA ILE A 44 8.04 22.45 3.20
C ILE A 44 8.37 23.01 1.82
N PRO A 45 8.67 24.32 1.69
CA PRO A 45 9.04 24.91 0.41
C PRO A 45 10.45 24.46 0.02
N ARG A 46 10.62 24.18 -1.27
CA ARG A 46 11.90 23.83 -1.88
C ARG A 46 12.58 25.09 -2.39
N THR A 47 13.90 25.12 -2.31
CA THR A 47 14.70 26.30 -2.68
C THR A 47 15.44 26.11 -4.01
N GLY A 48 15.37 24.92 -4.61
CA GLY A 48 15.92 24.62 -5.92
C GLY A 48 14.89 24.87 -7.03
N GLY A 49 15.18 25.82 -7.93
CA GLY A 49 14.48 25.90 -9.21
C GLY A 49 14.84 24.69 -10.06
N HIS A 50 14.07 23.62 -9.90
CA HIS A 50 14.24 22.39 -10.66
C HIS A 50 13.41 22.48 -11.94
N ASP A 51 14.11 22.53 -13.08
CA ASP A 51 13.52 22.52 -14.44
C ASP A 51 12.83 21.19 -14.79
N ASP A 52 12.93 20.18 -13.91
CA ASP A 52 12.29 18.90 -14.09
C ASP A 52 10.89 19.01 -13.50
N GLN A 53 9.83 18.94 -14.33
CA GLN A 53 8.42 18.97 -13.89
C GLN A 53 8.00 17.67 -13.18
N SER A 54 8.96 16.89 -12.66
CA SER A 54 8.71 15.57 -12.14
C SER A 54 8.09 15.64 -10.75
N SER A 55 6.88 15.10 -10.64
CA SER A 55 6.21 14.85 -9.37
C SER A 55 6.47 13.41 -8.92
N SER A 56 6.56 13.23 -7.60
CA SER A 56 6.70 11.91 -7.01
C SER A 56 5.84 11.79 -5.75
N ARG A 57 5.45 10.56 -5.44
CA ARG A 57 4.72 10.22 -4.22
C ARG A 57 5.41 9.04 -3.55
N ILE A 58 5.60 9.11 -2.26
CA ILE A 58 6.15 8.04 -1.45
C ILE A 58 5.14 7.71 -0.36
N THR A 59 4.78 6.44 -0.24
CA THR A 59 3.79 5.99 0.75
C THR A 59 4.38 4.88 1.60
N TRP A 60 4.16 4.91 2.90
CA TRP A 60 4.52 3.84 3.83
C TRP A 60 3.30 3.41 4.64
N ARG A 61 2.97 2.11 4.60
CA ARG A 61 2.01 1.49 5.50
C ARG A 61 2.62 0.21 6.07
N GLY A 62 2.76 0.15 7.39
CA GLY A 62 3.32 -1.02 8.06
C GLY A 62 2.46 -2.27 7.91
N ASN A 63 3.07 -3.43 8.19
CA ASN A 63 2.38 -4.74 8.19
C ASN A 63 1.85 -5.12 9.58
N ASN A 64 1.77 -4.18 10.52
CA ASN A 64 1.41 -4.49 11.90
C ASN A 64 -0.11 -4.60 12.05
N PRO A 65 -0.68 -5.76 12.44
CA PRO A 65 -2.13 -5.89 12.67
C PRO A 65 -2.64 -5.02 13.83
N LEU A 66 -1.76 -4.46 14.68
CA LEU A 66 -2.12 -3.45 15.68
C LEU A 66 -2.31 -2.04 15.10
N SER A 67 -1.94 -1.81 13.82
CA SER A 67 -2.53 -0.72 13.04
C SER A 67 -3.89 -1.20 12.52
N ASP A 68 -4.78 -1.48 13.47
CA ASP A 68 -6.22 -1.64 13.27
C ASP A 68 -6.76 -0.25 12.86
N CYS A 69 -6.29 0.23 11.72
CA CYS A 69 -6.79 1.42 11.08
C CYS A 69 -8.09 0.97 10.41
N SER A 70 -9.17 0.92 11.18
CA SER A 70 -10.46 1.30 10.62
C SER A 70 -10.21 2.59 9.85
N GLN A 71 -10.28 2.49 8.52
CA GLN A 71 -9.89 3.56 7.60
C GLN A 71 -10.66 4.80 8.00
N SER A 72 -9.94 5.82 8.46
CA SER A 72 -10.55 7.08 8.83
C SER A 72 -10.98 7.83 7.58
N VAL A 73 -12.06 8.60 7.66
CA VAL A 73 -12.54 9.43 6.54
C VAL A 73 -11.53 10.48 6.07
N ILE A 74 -10.52 10.78 6.90
CA ILE A 74 -9.42 11.70 6.60
C ILE A 74 -8.13 10.98 6.18
N GLU A 75 -8.13 9.65 6.09
CA GLU A 75 -6.99 8.82 5.65
C GLU A 75 -7.20 8.37 4.19
N PRO A 76 -6.16 8.41 3.34
CA PRO A 76 -6.20 7.80 2.01
C PRO A 76 -6.03 6.30 2.10
N ILE A 77 -6.41 5.60 1.03
CA ILE A 77 -6.09 4.19 0.87
C ILE A 77 -4.65 4.05 0.39
N LEU A 78 -3.80 3.42 1.21
CA LEU A 78 -2.39 3.17 0.89
C LEU A 78 -2.10 1.68 0.82
N ASN A 79 -1.18 1.31 -0.08
CA ASN A 79 -0.68 -0.05 -0.20
C ASN A 79 0.28 -0.36 0.97
N HIS A 80 0.31 -1.62 1.40
CA HIS A 80 1.28 -2.09 2.39
C HIS A 80 2.72 -1.93 1.90
N GLY A 81 3.66 -1.83 2.83
CA GLY A 81 5.08 -1.62 2.54
C GLY A 81 5.41 -0.18 2.12
N LEU A 82 6.63 0.00 1.63
CA LEU A 82 7.13 1.24 1.06
C LEU A 82 6.85 1.23 -0.45
N ASN A 83 6.14 2.24 -0.93
CA ASN A 83 5.90 2.45 -2.35
C ASN A 83 6.43 3.80 -2.78
N VAL A 84 7.20 3.84 -3.87
CA VAL A 84 7.75 5.06 -4.46
C VAL A 84 7.24 5.17 -5.88
N TYR A 85 6.36 6.15 -6.11
CA TYR A 85 5.78 6.48 -7.39
C TYR A 85 6.50 7.70 -7.98
N ASN A 86 6.92 7.59 -9.22
CA ASN A 86 7.48 8.70 -9.99
C ASN A 86 6.74 8.81 -11.33
N ASP A 87 6.79 10.00 -11.92
CA ASP A 87 6.34 10.19 -13.29
C ASP A 87 7.00 9.20 -14.27
N VAL A 88 6.26 8.86 -15.33
CA VAL A 88 6.64 7.83 -16.31
C VAL A 88 8.01 8.09 -16.92
N ASP A 89 8.40 9.35 -17.09
CA ASP A 89 9.66 9.76 -17.72
C ASP A 89 10.75 10.16 -16.73
N ALA A 90 10.45 10.20 -15.42
CA ALA A 90 11.41 10.56 -14.41
C ALA A 90 12.60 9.58 -14.36
N SER A 91 13.81 10.11 -14.19
CA SER A 91 14.99 9.30 -13.91
C SER A 91 15.00 8.97 -12.41
N ALA A 92 14.84 7.69 -12.06
CA ALA A 92 14.83 7.25 -10.67
C ALA A 92 15.86 6.14 -10.45
N LYS A 93 16.50 6.16 -9.28
CA LYS A 93 17.45 5.13 -8.84
C LYS A 93 16.67 4.02 -8.13
N GLY A 94 16.81 2.79 -8.61
CA GLY A 94 16.17 1.61 -8.01
C GLY A 94 15.57 0.69 -9.06
N ILE A 95 14.92 -0.36 -8.60
CA ILE A 95 14.23 -1.32 -9.44
C ILE A 95 12.76 -0.89 -9.52
N PHE A 96 12.36 -0.30 -10.65
CA PHE A 96 11.01 0.20 -10.86
C PHE A 96 10.27 -0.66 -11.88
N VAL A 97 9.00 -0.93 -11.60
CA VAL A 97 8.02 -1.42 -12.57
C VAL A 97 7.42 -0.21 -13.27
N LYS A 98 7.43 -0.22 -14.61
CA LYS A 98 6.85 0.84 -15.43
C LYS A 98 5.40 0.50 -15.77
N THR A 99 4.51 1.44 -15.54
CA THR A 99 3.09 1.40 -15.92
C THR A 99 2.81 2.53 -16.93
N PRO A 100 1.62 2.59 -17.55
CA PRO A 100 1.25 3.69 -18.45
C PRO A 100 1.14 5.04 -17.75
N VAL A 101 0.93 5.06 -16.43
CA VAL A 101 0.63 6.26 -15.65
C VAL A 101 1.76 6.65 -14.69
N TYR A 102 2.60 5.71 -14.24
CA TYR A 102 3.75 5.99 -13.37
C TYR A 102 4.84 4.92 -13.47
N LYS A 103 5.98 5.16 -12.82
CA LYS A 103 6.95 4.13 -12.42
C LYS A 103 6.82 3.90 -10.93
N VAL A 104 6.76 2.64 -10.51
CA VAL A 104 6.62 2.27 -9.09
C VAL A 104 7.73 1.33 -8.63
N LEU A 105 8.28 1.63 -7.46
CA LEU A 105 9.10 0.72 -6.67
C LEU A 105 8.30 0.32 -5.44
N HIS A 106 8.36 -0.95 -5.09
CA HIS A 106 7.69 -1.50 -3.91
C HIS A 106 8.67 -2.31 -3.08
N LEU A 107 8.60 -2.16 -1.75
CA LEU A 107 9.39 -2.93 -0.77
C LEU A 107 8.52 -3.31 0.44
N ASP A 108 8.49 -4.60 0.79
CA ASP A 108 7.69 -5.12 1.92
C ASP A 108 8.14 -4.61 3.30
N LYS A 109 9.38 -4.11 3.41
CA LYS A 109 9.99 -3.70 4.66
C LYS A 109 10.53 -2.29 4.55
N MET A 110 10.47 -1.57 5.66
CA MET A 110 11.23 -0.35 5.82
C MET A 110 12.70 -0.72 6.05
N GLU A 111 13.43 -0.90 4.96
CA GLU A 111 14.87 -0.66 5.02
C GLU A 111 15.07 0.86 5.15
N SER A 112 16.17 1.31 5.74
CA SER A 112 16.48 2.70 6.14
C SER A 112 16.57 3.73 4.99
N GLN A 113 15.69 3.65 4.00
CA GLN A 113 15.87 4.10 2.62
C GLN A 113 14.80 5.11 2.17
N ILE A 114 13.76 5.41 2.94
CA ILE A 114 12.78 6.42 2.50
C ILE A 114 13.44 7.78 2.25
N THR A 115 14.42 8.13 3.08
CA THR A 115 15.27 9.32 2.92
C THR A 115 16.14 9.26 1.68
N ASP A 116 16.44 8.07 1.15
CA ASP A 116 17.20 7.90 -0.09
C ASP A 116 16.36 8.27 -1.32
N TYR A 117 15.02 8.26 -1.19
CA TYR A 117 14.08 8.66 -2.23
C TYR A 117 13.55 10.09 -2.05
N LEU A 118 13.82 10.72 -0.90
CA LEU A 118 13.47 12.10 -0.66
C LEU A 118 14.51 13.06 -1.26
N PRO A 119 14.09 14.24 -1.73
CA PRO A 119 15.01 15.25 -2.22
C PRO A 119 16.01 15.70 -1.15
N SER A 120 17.29 15.78 -1.52
CA SER A 120 18.37 16.19 -0.61
C SER A 120 18.41 17.71 -0.32
N ASP A 121 17.61 18.50 -1.03
CA ASP A 121 17.54 19.97 -0.88
C ASP A 121 16.69 20.42 0.31
N VAL A 122 16.11 19.48 1.06
CA VAL A 122 15.25 19.77 2.22
C VAL A 122 15.83 19.17 3.50
N ASP A 123 15.92 20.01 4.53
CA ASP A 123 16.30 19.57 5.87
C ASP A 123 15.11 18.95 6.60
N LEU A 124 15.18 17.64 6.83
CA LEU A 124 14.16 16.84 7.52
C LEU A 124 14.62 16.40 8.92
N THR A 125 15.72 16.97 9.45
CA THR A 125 16.26 16.60 10.76
C THR A 125 15.32 16.91 11.93
N PHE A 126 14.33 17.77 11.71
CA PHE A 126 13.32 18.12 12.72
C PHE A 126 12.26 17.03 12.92
N MET A 127 12.13 16.06 12.02
CA MET A 127 11.15 14.98 12.16
C MET A 127 11.75 13.74 12.82
N GLU A 128 11.01 13.24 13.79
CA GLU A 128 11.22 11.91 14.35
C GLU A 128 10.24 10.95 13.69
N TRP A 129 10.76 10.06 12.85
CA TRP A 129 9.92 9.11 12.11
C TRP A 129 9.49 7.91 12.97
N LYS A 130 8.19 7.62 12.98
CA LYS A 130 7.54 6.61 13.84
C LYS A 130 6.98 5.42 13.04
N TRP A 131 7.84 4.80 12.22
CA TRP A 131 7.47 3.81 11.19
C TRP A 131 6.65 2.60 11.66
N GLU A 132 6.84 2.17 12.91
CA GLU A 132 6.13 0.99 13.46
C GLU A 132 4.68 1.29 13.86
N SER A 133 4.34 2.58 14.01
CA SER A 133 3.08 3.03 14.59
C SER A 133 2.33 4.06 13.73
N CYS A 134 2.97 4.54 12.66
CA CYS A 134 2.43 5.58 11.80
C CYS A 134 2.52 5.17 10.33
N THR A 135 1.56 5.69 9.57
CA THR A 135 1.47 5.59 8.12
C THR A 135 1.89 6.93 7.53
N TYR A 136 2.56 6.93 6.38
CA TYR A 136 3.05 8.16 5.75
C TYR A 136 2.61 8.26 4.29
N ASP A 137 2.24 9.48 3.89
CA ASP A 137 2.02 9.86 2.50
C ASP A 137 2.81 11.13 2.21
N ILE A 138 3.79 11.03 1.33
CA ILE A 138 4.75 12.09 1.05
C ILE A 138 4.67 12.44 -0.42
N LYS A 139 4.29 13.68 -0.73
CA LYS A 139 4.23 14.20 -2.08
C LYS A 139 5.36 15.19 -2.31
N THR A 140 6.11 14.97 -3.36
CA THR A 140 7.15 15.89 -3.82
C THR A 140 6.72 16.52 -5.13
N THR A 141 6.82 17.84 -5.16
CA THR A 141 6.65 18.67 -6.37
C THR A 141 7.88 19.56 -6.53
N ASN A 142 7.90 20.38 -7.58
CA ASN A 142 9.00 21.30 -7.82
C ASN A 142 9.14 22.33 -6.69
N ASP A 143 8.01 22.82 -6.17
CA ASP A 143 7.99 23.93 -5.23
C ASP A 143 7.90 23.49 -3.78
N THR A 144 7.31 22.32 -3.50
CA THR A 144 7.04 21.86 -2.14
C THR A 144 7.21 20.37 -1.95
N ILE A 145 7.61 19.98 -0.75
CA ILE A 145 7.40 18.65 -0.19
C ILE A 145 6.25 18.75 0.80
N GLU A 146 5.21 17.94 0.59
CA GLU A 146 4.13 17.73 1.55
C GLU A 146 4.33 16.36 2.20
N ILE A 147 4.41 16.31 3.52
CA ILE A 147 4.58 15.09 4.31
C ILE A 147 3.35 14.98 5.19
N VAL A 148 2.64 13.87 5.09
CA VAL A 148 1.46 13.58 5.91
C VAL A 148 1.72 12.33 6.74
N GLU A 149 1.74 12.47 8.06
CA GLU A 149 1.79 11.38 9.05
C GLU A 149 0.38 11.09 9.55
N TYR A 150 0.00 9.82 9.56
CA TYR A 150 -1.25 9.33 10.13
C TYR A 150 -0.95 8.41 11.30
N SER A 151 -1.60 8.65 12.43
CA SER A 151 -1.41 7.89 13.67
C SER A 151 -2.71 7.75 14.46
N LYS A 152 -2.72 6.83 15.42
CA LYS A 152 -3.84 6.63 16.35
C LYS A 152 -3.45 7.02 17.78
N LEU A 153 -4.31 7.82 18.42
CA LEU A 153 -4.17 8.22 19.82
C LEU A 153 -5.17 7.44 20.69
N TYR A 154 -4.66 6.49 21.48
CA TYR A 154 -5.46 5.63 22.37
C TYR A 154 -5.66 6.23 23.78
N GLU A 155 -6.65 5.76 24.54
CA GLU A 155 -7.16 6.29 25.83
C GLU A 155 -6.09 6.73 26.85
N ASN A 156 -4.97 6.03 26.92
CA ASN A 156 -3.88 6.32 27.88
C ASN A 156 -2.80 7.27 27.34
N LYS A 157 -2.99 7.81 26.15
CA LYS A 157 -2.06 8.74 25.51
C LYS A 157 -2.69 10.11 25.40
N THR A 158 -1.87 11.13 25.63
CA THR A 158 -2.23 12.53 25.46
C THR A 158 -1.30 13.18 24.46
N LEU A 159 -1.84 14.04 23.60
CA LEU A 159 -1.09 14.85 22.67
C LEU A 159 -1.24 16.32 23.05
N ALA A 160 -0.13 16.96 23.40
CA ALA A 160 -0.08 18.40 23.66
C ALA A 160 0.39 19.12 22.38
N ILE A 161 -0.44 20.02 21.88
CA ILE A 161 -0.20 20.75 20.63
C ILE A 161 0.18 22.17 20.98
N THR A 162 1.37 22.58 20.56
CA THR A 162 1.90 23.94 20.74
C THR A 162 2.67 24.36 19.50
N LYS A 163 2.69 25.67 19.21
CA LYS A 163 3.56 26.21 18.17
C LYS A 163 5.02 26.01 18.54
N ASN A 164 5.76 25.47 17.58
CA ASN A 164 7.21 25.32 17.62
C ASN A 164 7.82 26.46 16.78
N ASP A 165 8.94 27.01 17.21
CA ASP A 165 9.69 28.08 16.53
C ASP A 165 10.10 27.69 15.09
N LEU A 166 10.10 26.39 14.77
CA LEU A 166 10.33 25.87 13.41
C LEU A 166 9.20 26.19 12.42
N TYR A 167 7.99 26.44 12.91
CA TYR A 167 6.80 26.61 12.08
C TYR A 167 6.47 28.09 11.89
N ASP A 168 6.42 28.52 10.64
CA ASP A 168 5.95 29.86 10.29
C ASP A 168 4.46 29.99 10.60
N LYS A 169 3.70 28.97 10.20
CA LYS A 169 2.25 28.88 10.43
C LYS A 169 1.89 27.52 10.99
N MET A 170 1.05 27.54 12.02
CA MET A 170 0.49 26.35 12.65
C MET A 170 -1.02 26.48 12.76
N GLU A 171 -1.71 25.43 12.35
CA GLU A 171 -3.17 25.31 12.37
C GLU A 171 -3.54 23.93 12.90
N ALA A 172 -4.52 23.87 13.80
CA ALA A 172 -5.07 22.62 14.30
C ALA A 172 -6.58 22.56 14.03
N GLY A 173 -7.02 21.56 13.28
CA GLY A 173 -8.43 21.20 13.10
C GLY A 173 -8.79 20.04 14.01
N ILE A 174 -9.81 20.20 14.83
CA ILE A 174 -10.31 19.15 15.73
C ILE A 174 -11.76 18.93 15.38
N PHE A 175 -12.06 17.78 14.77
CA PHE A 175 -13.35 17.49 14.16
C PHE A 175 -13.96 16.22 14.74
N TYR A 176 -15.25 16.08 14.55
CA TYR A 176 -15.98 14.83 14.63
C TYR A 176 -16.81 14.62 13.36
N ILE A 177 -17.18 13.38 13.11
CA ILE A 177 -18.06 13.02 12.00
C ILE A 177 -19.49 13.45 12.35
N ASP A 178 -20.00 14.45 11.64
CA ASP A 178 -21.36 14.97 11.85
C ASP A 178 -22.38 14.15 11.05
N SER A 179 -22.07 13.91 9.77
CA SER A 179 -22.80 12.98 8.92
C SER A 179 -21.90 12.39 7.83
N VAL A 180 -22.23 11.17 7.40
CA VAL A 180 -21.65 10.51 6.23
C VAL A 180 -22.82 10.09 5.35
N ASP A 181 -22.88 10.65 4.16
CA ASP A 181 -23.81 10.26 3.12
C ASP A 181 -23.06 9.45 2.03
N GLU A 182 -23.76 8.95 1.01
CA GLU A 182 -23.15 8.11 -0.03
C GLU A 182 -22.12 8.85 -0.90
N GLU A 183 -22.20 10.18 -0.96
CA GLU A 183 -21.31 11.02 -1.78
C GLU A 183 -20.44 11.98 -0.96
N ASP A 184 -20.91 12.41 0.21
CA ASP A 184 -20.33 13.54 0.95
C ASP A 184 -20.02 13.15 2.40
N ILE A 185 -18.93 13.73 2.91
CA ILE A 185 -18.57 13.66 4.32
C ILE A 185 -18.65 15.06 4.92
N ASN A 186 -19.39 15.16 6.02
CA ASN A 186 -19.53 16.36 6.80
C ASN A 186 -18.81 16.22 8.14
N LEU A 187 -17.80 17.07 8.34
CA LEU A 187 -17.04 17.17 9.58
C LEU A 187 -17.35 18.48 10.27
N SER A 188 -17.76 18.40 11.54
CA SER A 188 -18.01 19.57 12.37
C SER A 188 -16.99 19.62 13.51
N GLY A 189 -16.57 20.82 13.90
CA GLY A 189 -15.52 20.93 14.91
C GLY A 189 -14.98 22.34 15.16
N LEU A 190 -13.72 22.39 15.58
CA LEU A 190 -12.99 23.60 15.91
C LEU A 190 -11.73 23.69 15.04
N ARG A 191 -11.45 24.90 14.56
CA ARG A 191 -10.19 25.21 13.88
C ARG A 191 -9.46 26.30 14.65
N CYS A 192 -8.29 25.95 15.13
CA CYS A 192 -7.45 26.76 15.99
C CYS A 192 -6.22 27.23 15.24
N LEU A 193 -5.92 28.53 15.33
CA LEU A 193 -4.78 29.18 14.67
C LEU A 193 -3.88 29.79 15.74
N TRP A 194 -2.57 29.63 15.57
CA TRP A 194 -1.56 30.29 16.42
C TRP A 194 -1.10 31.59 15.76
N LYS A 195 -0.75 32.58 16.60
CA LYS A 195 -0.21 33.86 16.10
C LYS A 195 1.15 33.65 15.45
N ASP A 196 1.46 34.53 14.49
CA ASP A 196 2.76 34.56 13.83
C ASP A 196 3.87 35.14 14.75
N ASP A 197 3.49 35.82 15.84
CA ASP A 197 4.39 36.49 16.79
C ASP A 197 5.09 35.53 17.78
N ALA A 198 6.20 35.99 18.39
CA ALA A 198 7.12 35.20 19.22
C ALA A 198 6.55 34.62 20.53
N ASP A 199 5.33 34.99 20.92
CA ASP A 199 4.75 34.57 22.20
C ASP A 199 4.06 33.19 22.14
N ASN A 200 4.10 32.51 20.97
CA ASN A 200 3.50 31.17 20.75
C ASN A 200 2.04 31.07 21.25
N GLU A 201 1.33 32.19 21.24
CA GLU A 201 -0.04 32.28 21.72
C GLU A 201 -1.03 31.77 20.68
N LEU A 202 -2.07 31.13 21.18
CA LEU A 202 -3.24 30.77 20.41
C LEU A 202 -4.02 32.05 20.07
N ASP A 203 -4.25 32.31 18.77
CA ASP A 203 -4.98 33.50 18.32
C ASP A 203 -6.49 33.31 18.51
N LYS A 204 -7.05 32.33 17.79
CA LYS A 204 -8.48 32.06 17.79
C LYS A 204 -8.79 30.61 17.44
N CYS A 205 -9.75 30.04 18.16
CA CYS A 205 -10.44 28.82 17.75
C CYS A 205 -11.83 29.18 17.23
N ILE A 206 -12.15 28.72 16.03
CA ILE A 206 -13.40 29.03 15.33
C ILE A 206 -14.15 27.73 15.07
N LYS A 207 -15.45 27.70 15.37
CA LYS A 207 -16.32 26.61 14.95
C LYS A 207 -16.30 26.50 13.43
N THR A 208 -15.98 25.32 12.93
CA THR A 208 -15.76 25.07 11.51
C THR A 208 -16.52 23.82 11.12
N THR A 209 -17.16 23.87 9.96
CA THR A 209 -17.79 22.74 9.31
C THR A 209 -17.12 22.57 7.95
N LEU A 210 -16.77 21.33 7.60
CA LEU A 210 -16.12 20.96 6.34
C LEU A 210 -17.00 19.94 5.62
N PHE A 211 -17.27 20.22 4.35
CA PHE A 211 -17.98 19.33 3.44
C PHE A 211 -17.03 18.97 2.31
N TYR A 212 -16.88 17.68 2.03
CA TYR A 212 -16.06 17.22 0.91
C TYR A 212 -16.52 15.85 0.40
N LYS A 213 -16.24 15.58 -0.88
CA LYS A 213 -16.43 14.27 -1.51
C LYS A 213 -15.16 13.44 -1.34
N PRO A 214 -15.18 12.32 -0.59
CA PRO A 214 -14.01 11.47 -0.48
C PRO A 214 -13.82 10.68 -1.77
N ALA A 215 -12.57 10.40 -2.13
CA ALA A 215 -12.27 9.46 -3.22
C ALA A 215 -12.44 8.00 -2.78
N TYR A 216 -12.51 7.78 -1.47
CA TYR A 216 -12.50 6.47 -0.85
C TYR A 216 -13.62 6.37 0.18
N PHE A 217 -14.46 5.34 0.05
CA PHE A 217 -15.44 4.98 1.06
C PHE A 217 -15.13 3.62 1.63
N HIS A 218 -15.37 3.48 2.94
CA HIS A 218 -15.46 2.18 3.57
C HIS A 218 -16.94 1.82 3.69
N ASP A 219 -17.39 0.83 2.91
CA ASP A 219 -18.79 0.45 2.89
C ASP A 219 -19.09 -0.54 4.03
N ILE A 220 -19.43 0.01 5.19
CA ILE A 220 -19.76 -0.75 6.42
C ILE A 220 -20.93 -1.72 6.16
N HIS A 221 -21.81 -1.44 5.19
CA HIS A 221 -22.93 -2.32 4.87
C HIS A 221 -22.53 -3.54 4.02
N LEU A 222 -21.32 -3.54 3.48
CA LEU A 222 -20.72 -4.63 2.72
C LEU A 222 -19.63 -5.37 3.51
N GLU A 223 -19.28 -4.87 4.69
CA GLU A 223 -18.34 -5.51 5.61
C GLU A 223 -18.83 -6.94 5.95
N GLY A 224 -17.98 -7.93 5.68
CA GLY A 224 -18.29 -9.35 5.89
C GLY A 224 -19.11 -10.03 4.79
N LYS A 225 -19.50 -9.33 3.71
CA LYS A 225 -20.18 -9.95 2.54
C LYS A 225 -19.21 -10.48 1.48
N VAL A 226 -17.95 -10.07 1.53
CA VAL A 226 -16.90 -10.56 0.66
C VAL A 226 -16.02 -11.50 1.48
N ASN A 227 -15.94 -12.75 1.06
CA ASN A 227 -15.05 -13.73 1.66
C ASN A 227 -13.92 -14.06 0.67
N VAL A 228 -12.68 -13.95 1.12
CA VAL A 228 -11.50 -14.27 0.30
C VAL A 228 -10.78 -15.44 0.93
N THR A 229 -10.57 -16.50 0.15
CA THR A 229 -9.91 -17.72 0.65
C THR A 229 -8.87 -18.22 -0.33
N LEU A 230 -7.85 -18.91 0.20
CA LEU A 230 -6.86 -19.61 -0.60
C LEU A 230 -7.25 -21.09 -0.70
N GLU A 231 -7.28 -21.64 -1.92
CA GLU A 231 -7.54 -23.07 -2.11
C GLU A 231 -6.35 -23.90 -1.58
N VAL A 232 -6.67 -24.96 -0.82
CA VAL A 232 -5.70 -25.87 -0.19
C VAL A 232 -6.00 -27.30 -0.66
N PRO A 233 -4.99 -28.11 -1.05
CA PRO A 233 -3.55 -27.85 -0.96
C PRO A 233 -3.04 -26.88 -2.03
N THR A 234 -2.17 -25.96 -1.62
CA THR A 234 -1.52 -25.01 -2.53
C THR A 234 -0.43 -25.74 -3.33
N GLY A 235 -0.69 -25.91 -4.63
CA GLY A 235 0.28 -26.44 -5.59
C GLY A 235 1.19 -25.35 -6.16
N LEU A 236 1.72 -25.58 -7.37
CA LEU A 236 2.46 -24.55 -8.09
C LEU A 236 1.58 -23.43 -8.68
N HIS A 237 0.25 -23.64 -8.65
CA HIS A 237 -0.76 -22.70 -9.13
C HIS A 237 -1.71 -22.34 -7.98
N PRO A 238 -1.32 -21.44 -7.07
CA PRO A 238 -2.21 -20.98 -6.00
C PRO A 238 -3.49 -20.37 -6.57
N LYS A 239 -4.65 -20.79 -6.06
CA LYS A 239 -5.95 -20.26 -6.46
C LYS A 239 -6.57 -19.48 -5.32
N VAL A 240 -6.87 -18.21 -5.58
CA VAL A 240 -7.60 -17.35 -4.65
C VAL A 240 -9.06 -17.33 -5.07
N LEU A 241 -9.95 -17.68 -4.15
CA LEU A 241 -11.39 -17.65 -4.33
C LEU A 241 -11.95 -16.40 -3.66
N ILE A 242 -12.61 -15.55 -4.43
CA ILE A 242 -13.24 -14.31 -3.96
C ILE A 242 -14.75 -14.46 -4.15
N ASP A 243 -15.46 -14.63 -3.05
CA ASP A 243 -16.90 -14.83 -3.05
C ASP A 243 -17.64 -13.49 -3.09
N LEU A 244 -18.27 -13.18 -4.23
CA LEU A 244 -19.15 -12.03 -4.43
C LEU A 244 -20.61 -12.44 -4.64
N THR A 245 -21.01 -13.66 -4.25
CA THR A 245 -22.36 -14.20 -4.51
C THR A 245 -23.49 -13.37 -3.88
N GLU A 246 -23.21 -12.66 -2.79
CA GLU A 246 -24.17 -11.78 -2.11
C GLU A 246 -24.23 -10.36 -2.71
N LEU A 247 -23.36 -10.05 -3.67
CA LEU A 247 -23.31 -8.75 -4.32
C LEU A 247 -24.03 -8.76 -5.65
N SER A 248 -24.79 -7.70 -5.93
CA SER A 248 -25.45 -7.49 -7.22
C SER A 248 -24.64 -6.53 -8.08
N SER A 249 -24.80 -6.64 -9.40
CA SER A 249 -24.35 -5.58 -10.31
C SER A 249 -25.04 -4.26 -9.95
N ALA A 250 -24.29 -3.17 -9.98
CA ALA A 250 -24.76 -1.81 -9.76
C ALA A 250 -24.46 -0.96 -11.01
N GLU A 251 -25.37 -0.04 -11.35
CA GLU A 251 -25.16 0.85 -12.49
C GLU A 251 -23.94 1.75 -12.26
N ASN A 252 -23.13 1.95 -13.30
CA ASN A 252 -21.89 2.74 -13.27
C ASN A 252 -20.84 2.27 -12.25
N CYS A 253 -20.95 1.02 -11.77
CA CYS A 253 -20.00 0.44 -10.83
C CYS A 253 -19.45 -0.88 -11.35
N GLU A 254 -18.16 -1.11 -11.12
CA GLU A 254 -17.48 -2.38 -11.38
C GLU A 254 -16.71 -2.85 -10.14
N TYR A 255 -16.52 -4.16 -10.02
CA TYR A 255 -15.84 -4.79 -8.89
C TYR A 255 -14.44 -5.18 -9.30
N PHE A 256 -13.46 -4.89 -8.47
CA PHE A 256 -12.06 -5.11 -8.81
C PHE A 256 -11.31 -5.81 -7.68
N MET A 257 -10.29 -6.58 -8.08
CA MET A 257 -9.23 -7.05 -7.21
C MET A 257 -7.92 -6.40 -7.64
N PHE A 258 -7.25 -5.72 -6.70
CA PHE A 258 -5.90 -5.20 -6.90
C PHE A 258 -4.91 -5.90 -5.98
N SER A 259 -3.71 -6.17 -6.50
CA SER A 259 -2.60 -6.72 -5.71
C SER A 259 -1.24 -6.28 -6.24
N GLN A 260 -0.30 -6.07 -5.33
CA GLN A 260 1.13 -5.97 -5.60
C GLN A 260 1.75 -7.34 -5.30
N LEU A 261 2.02 -8.11 -6.34
CA LEU A 261 2.53 -9.47 -6.21
C LEU A 261 4.05 -9.44 -6.04
N PRO A 262 4.60 -10.14 -5.03
CA PRO A 262 6.04 -10.26 -4.87
C PRO A 262 6.61 -11.21 -5.94
N THR A 263 7.92 -11.18 -6.18
CA THR A 263 8.54 -11.98 -7.27
C THR A 263 8.23 -13.47 -7.24
N GLN A 264 7.92 -14.04 -6.07
CA GLN A 264 7.59 -15.46 -5.93
C GLN A 264 6.24 -15.85 -6.53
N LEU A 265 5.34 -14.88 -6.72
CA LEU A 265 4.01 -15.05 -7.28
C LEU A 265 3.87 -14.20 -8.55
N PHE A 266 3.23 -14.73 -9.57
CA PHE A 266 2.99 -13.97 -10.79
C PHE A 266 1.73 -14.46 -11.50
N VAL A 267 1.24 -13.66 -12.44
CA VAL A 267 0.05 -13.98 -13.25
C VAL A 267 0.49 -14.41 -14.64
N ASP A 268 -0.03 -15.54 -15.10
CA ASP A 268 0.08 -15.95 -16.49
C ASP A 268 -1.04 -15.28 -17.31
N MET A 269 -0.67 -14.28 -18.11
CA MET A 269 -1.62 -13.52 -18.94
C MET A 269 -2.29 -14.36 -20.05
N PHE A 270 -1.84 -15.59 -20.30
CA PHE A 270 -2.47 -16.48 -21.27
C PHE A 270 -3.48 -17.44 -20.62
N GLN A 271 -3.47 -17.56 -19.29
CA GLN A 271 -4.39 -18.40 -18.52
C GLN A 271 -5.40 -17.58 -17.72
N SER A 272 -5.05 -16.33 -17.42
CA SER A 272 -5.88 -15.37 -16.70
C SER A 272 -6.13 -14.14 -17.57
N ASP A 273 -7.20 -13.40 -17.29
CA ASP A 273 -7.59 -12.18 -18.03
C ASP A 273 -7.54 -10.94 -17.11
N PRO A 274 -6.34 -10.51 -16.67
CA PRO A 274 -6.22 -9.29 -15.87
C PRO A 274 -6.53 -8.05 -16.72
N VAL A 275 -7.23 -7.09 -16.14
CA VAL A 275 -7.45 -5.77 -16.74
C VAL A 275 -6.12 -5.05 -16.92
N LEU A 276 -5.26 -5.14 -15.90
CA LEU A 276 -3.91 -4.57 -15.92
C LEU A 276 -2.93 -5.57 -15.34
N LEU A 277 -1.77 -5.68 -15.99
CA LEU A 277 -0.63 -6.45 -15.49
C LEU A 277 0.66 -5.75 -15.88
N PHE A 278 1.41 -5.26 -14.89
CA PHE A 278 2.67 -4.55 -15.10
C PHE A 278 3.78 -5.16 -14.26
N GLY A 279 4.98 -5.26 -14.82
CA GLY A 279 6.16 -5.81 -14.13
C GLY A 279 6.55 -7.18 -14.64
N GLU A 280 6.89 -8.09 -13.73
CA GLU A 280 7.46 -9.39 -14.04
C GLU A 280 6.39 -10.44 -14.36
N THR A 281 6.40 -10.92 -15.61
CA THR A 281 5.43 -11.90 -16.15
C THR A 281 6.09 -13.15 -16.74
N GLY A 282 7.41 -13.25 -16.68
CA GLY A 282 8.17 -14.34 -17.30
C GLY A 282 7.89 -15.68 -16.63
N LEU A 283 7.35 -16.63 -17.37
CA LEU A 283 6.88 -17.93 -16.85
C LEU A 283 8.00 -18.88 -16.38
N GLU A 284 9.22 -18.71 -16.89
CA GLU A 284 10.25 -19.76 -16.84
C GLU A 284 11.37 -19.54 -15.81
N LEU A 285 11.50 -18.32 -15.29
CA LEU A 285 12.63 -18.00 -14.41
C LEU A 285 12.31 -18.28 -12.93
N PRO A 286 13.24 -18.87 -12.17
CA PRO A 286 13.07 -19.05 -10.73
C PRO A 286 13.23 -17.72 -9.98
N ASP A 287 12.69 -17.65 -8.76
CA ASP A 287 12.67 -16.43 -7.94
C ASP A 287 14.06 -15.81 -7.76
N TYR A 288 15.05 -16.63 -7.43
CA TYR A 288 16.44 -16.21 -7.20
C TYR A 288 17.17 -15.67 -8.45
N LYS A 289 16.54 -15.71 -9.63
CA LYS A 289 17.07 -15.09 -10.86
C LYS A 289 16.41 -13.75 -11.18
N VAL A 290 15.22 -13.47 -10.65
CA VAL A 290 14.44 -12.27 -10.97
C VAL A 290 14.41 -11.25 -9.83
N LYS A 291 14.60 -11.69 -8.58
CA LYS A 291 14.53 -10.84 -7.37
C LYS A 291 15.46 -9.61 -7.37
N ASP A 292 16.54 -9.63 -8.15
CA ASP A 292 17.50 -8.53 -8.24
C ASP A 292 17.22 -7.59 -9.43
N SER A 293 16.21 -7.89 -10.27
CA SER A 293 15.85 -7.11 -11.46
C SER A 293 14.43 -6.55 -11.44
N THR A 294 13.56 -7.07 -10.56
CA THR A 294 12.19 -6.60 -10.35
C THR A 294 11.81 -6.84 -8.89
N TRP A 295 10.88 -6.04 -8.36
CA TRP A 295 10.25 -6.33 -7.07
C TRP A 295 9.04 -7.27 -7.22
N GLY A 296 8.53 -7.45 -8.44
CA GLY A 296 7.36 -8.29 -8.72
C GLY A 296 6.47 -7.70 -9.81
N SER A 297 5.17 -7.62 -9.55
CA SER A 297 4.18 -7.08 -10.48
C SER A 297 3.01 -6.38 -9.79
N GLU A 298 2.39 -5.42 -10.48
CA GLU A 298 1.06 -4.90 -10.13
C GLU A 298 0.01 -5.56 -11.02
N VAL A 299 -1.09 -6.01 -10.42
CA VAL A 299 -2.19 -6.62 -11.14
C VAL A 299 -3.54 -6.06 -10.70
N LEU A 300 -4.42 -5.86 -11.67
CA LEU A 300 -5.83 -5.52 -11.50
C LEU A 300 -6.70 -6.54 -12.25
N PHE A 301 -7.65 -7.15 -11.55
CA PHE A 301 -8.67 -8.02 -12.15
C PHE A 301 -10.05 -7.37 -12.03
N ASN A 302 -10.89 -7.56 -13.05
CA ASN A 302 -12.32 -7.32 -12.94
C ASN A 302 -12.97 -8.55 -12.29
N LEU A 303 -13.91 -8.33 -11.40
CA LEU A 303 -14.63 -9.37 -10.69
C LEU A 303 -16.10 -9.33 -11.08
N VAL A 304 -16.70 -10.51 -11.21
CA VAL A 304 -18.11 -10.66 -11.55
C VAL A 304 -18.93 -10.74 -10.26
N PRO A 305 -19.90 -9.82 -10.04
CA PRO A 305 -20.81 -9.91 -8.91
C PRO A 305 -21.79 -11.07 -9.08
N GLY A 306 -22.24 -11.67 -7.98
CA GLY A 306 -23.18 -12.79 -7.98
C GLY A 306 -22.53 -14.16 -8.16
N GLU A 307 -21.20 -14.24 -8.25
CA GLU A 307 -20.46 -15.50 -8.34
C GLU A 307 -19.18 -15.50 -7.49
N THR A 308 -18.61 -16.70 -7.32
CA THR A 308 -17.28 -16.87 -6.73
C THR A 308 -16.24 -16.76 -7.85
N ASN A 309 -15.40 -15.74 -7.77
CA ASN A 309 -14.35 -15.47 -8.73
C ASN A 309 -13.10 -16.28 -8.36
N GLU A 310 -12.50 -16.97 -9.34
CA GLU A 310 -11.26 -17.72 -9.16
C GLU A 310 -10.09 -16.97 -9.81
N ILE A 311 -9.13 -16.52 -8.98
CA ILE A 311 -7.89 -15.91 -9.46
C ILE A 311 -6.77 -16.95 -9.35
N THR A 312 -6.32 -17.45 -10.50
CA THR A 312 -5.19 -18.37 -10.58
C THR A 312 -3.87 -17.59 -10.65
N LEU A 313 -3.03 -17.80 -9.66
CA LEU A 313 -1.65 -17.32 -9.59
C LEU A 313 -0.69 -18.46 -9.93
N HIS A 314 0.55 -18.11 -10.23
CA HIS A 314 1.64 -19.05 -10.47
C HIS A 314 2.76 -18.77 -9.48
N SER A 315 3.31 -19.84 -8.90
CA SER A 315 4.47 -19.75 -8.01
C SER A 315 5.77 -19.97 -8.77
N ARG A 316 6.82 -19.26 -8.37
CA ARG A 316 8.18 -19.51 -8.85
C ARG A 316 8.90 -20.52 -7.98
N TYR A 317 9.86 -21.23 -8.59
CA TYR A 317 10.79 -22.06 -7.83
C TYR A 317 11.61 -21.20 -6.86
N LEU A 318 11.51 -21.54 -5.58
CA LEU A 318 12.27 -20.90 -4.52
C LEU A 318 13.68 -21.50 -4.41
N GLN A 319 14.64 -20.70 -3.95
CA GLN A 319 15.99 -21.19 -3.66
C GLN A 319 15.91 -22.30 -2.59
N PRO A 320 16.56 -23.47 -2.76
CA PRO A 320 16.52 -24.55 -1.78
C PRO A 320 17.02 -24.15 -0.38
N SER A 321 16.58 -24.83 0.68
CA SER A 321 17.08 -24.60 2.06
C SER A 321 17.33 -25.88 2.83
N GLU A 322 18.05 -25.77 3.95
CA GLU A 322 18.40 -26.93 4.78
C GLU A 322 17.21 -27.45 5.61
N ASN A 323 16.35 -26.56 6.11
CA ASN A 323 15.42 -26.91 7.20
C ASN A 323 13.92 -26.75 6.88
N THR A 324 13.55 -26.16 5.75
CA THR A 324 12.14 -25.99 5.39
C THR A 324 11.82 -26.56 4.00
N SER A 325 10.71 -27.29 3.92
CA SER A 325 10.14 -27.82 2.68
C SER A 325 9.16 -26.85 2.01
N TYR A 326 8.86 -25.72 2.65
CA TYR A 326 7.97 -24.68 2.14
C TYR A 326 8.57 -23.30 2.39
N GLY A 327 8.31 -22.38 1.46
CA GLY A 327 8.38 -20.94 1.67
C GLY A 327 6.98 -20.40 1.97
N ILE A 328 6.91 -19.39 2.84
CA ILE A 328 5.68 -18.75 3.28
C ILE A 328 5.68 -17.35 2.65
N ILE A 329 4.84 -17.14 1.65
CA ILE A 329 4.82 -15.88 0.88
C ILE A 329 3.58 -15.06 1.28
N PRO A 330 3.73 -13.81 1.74
CA PRO A 330 2.59 -12.94 2.01
C PRO A 330 1.93 -12.53 0.69
N LEU A 331 0.60 -12.44 0.70
CA LEU A 331 -0.20 -11.98 -0.43
C LEU A 331 -1.26 -11.01 0.07
N SER A 332 -1.10 -9.73 -0.25
CA SER A 332 -2.05 -8.68 0.10
C SER A 332 -3.00 -8.41 -1.06
N LEU A 333 -4.30 -8.52 -0.80
CA LEU A 333 -5.37 -8.37 -1.77
C LEU A 333 -6.31 -7.25 -1.34
N ARG A 334 -6.66 -6.37 -2.26
CA ARG A 334 -7.71 -5.37 -2.05
C ARG A 334 -8.86 -5.63 -2.99
N ILE A 335 -10.03 -5.84 -2.41
CA ILE A 335 -11.29 -5.97 -3.14
C ILE A 335 -12.09 -4.69 -2.95
N PHE A 336 -12.48 -4.07 -4.05
CA PHE A 336 -13.18 -2.80 -4.02
C PHE A 336 -14.17 -2.69 -5.18
N LYS A 337 -15.12 -1.78 -5.03
CA LYS A 337 -16.09 -1.40 -6.06
C LYS A 337 -15.75 0.01 -6.51
N GLY A 338 -15.43 0.20 -7.79
CA GLY A 338 -15.22 1.53 -8.37
C GLY A 338 -16.51 2.00 -9.02
N CYS A 339 -17.00 3.19 -8.65
CA CYS A 339 -18.22 3.79 -9.18
C CYS A 339 -17.90 5.16 -9.78
N ASP A 340 -18.32 5.38 -11.03
CA ASP A 340 -18.20 6.70 -11.65
C ASP A 340 -19.33 7.62 -11.17
N THR A 341 -18.96 8.86 -10.84
CA THR A 341 -19.90 9.90 -10.41
C THR A 341 -19.98 11.03 -11.43
N ASP A 342 -21.03 11.84 -11.37
CA ASP A 342 -21.17 13.00 -12.26
C ASP A 342 -20.34 14.22 -11.80
N SER A 343 -19.59 14.11 -10.69
CA SER A 343 -18.83 15.22 -10.09
C SER A 343 -17.33 14.99 -10.20
N GLU A 344 -16.60 16.04 -10.61
CA GLU A 344 -15.13 16.05 -10.59
C GLU A 344 -14.56 16.50 -9.23
N ASP A 345 -15.41 16.92 -8.29
CA ASP A 345 -15.01 17.49 -6.98
C ASP A 345 -14.32 16.46 -6.07
N VAL A 346 -14.39 15.18 -6.42
CA VAL A 346 -13.68 14.06 -5.77
C VAL A 346 -12.15 14.32 -5.72
N MET A 347 -11.61 15.11 -6.65
CA MET A 347 -10.19 15.48 -6.67
C MET A 347 -9.82 16.55 -5.63
N GLU A 348 -10.80 17.33 -5.13
CA GLU A 348 -10.59 18.50 -4.28
C GLU A 348 -10.68 18.17 -2.77
N ASN A 349 -10.14 17.02 -2.37
CA ASN A 349 -10.17 16.57 -0.99
C ASN A 349 -9.16 17.35 -0.11
N PRO A 350 -9.57 17.89 1.07
CA PRO A 350 -8.69 18.69 1.92
C PRO A 350 -7.66 17.87 2.69
N PHE A 351 -7.85 16.56 2.83
CA PHE A 351 -7.06 15.67 3.68
C PHE A 351 -6.01 14.86 2.93
N TYR A 352 -6.26 14.53 1.67
CA TYR A 352 -5.35 13.75 0.82
C TYR A 352 -5.56 14.09 -0.65
N THR A 353 -4.58 13.80 -1.51
CA THR A 353 -4.73 14.00 -2.96
C THR A 353 -4.77 12.68 -3.70
N LYS A 354 -5.74 12.53 -4.61
CA LYS A 354 -5.77 11.50 -5.64
C LYS A 354 -4.77 11.90 -6.72
N ASN A 355 -3.74 11.09 -7.04
CA ASN A 355 -2.87 11.33 -8.22
C ASN A 355 -1.79 10.24 -8.48
N PHE A 356 -1.50 9.33 -7.55
CA PHE A 356 -0.50 8.25 -7.76
C PHE A 356 -0.90 6.97 -7.05
N GLY A 357 -0.79 5.82 -7.72
CA GLY A 357 -1.16 4.53 -7.16
C GLY A 357 -2.39 3.94 -7.84
N LEU A 358 -3.11 3.08 -7.13
CA LEU A 358 -4.29 2.37 -7.65
C LEU A 358 -5.31 3.33 -8.29
N GLU A 359 -5.54 4.47 -7.66
CA GLU A 359 -6.47 5.49 -8.11
C GLU A 359 -6.12 6.11 -9.48
N SER A 360 -4.86 6.04 -9.90
CA SER A 360 -4.39 6.63 -11.16
C SER A 360 -4.84 5.82 -12.38
N TYR A 361 -5.32 4.59 -12.17
CA TYR A 361 -5.87 3.75 -13.24
C TYR A 361 -7.34 4.06 -13.55
N PHE A 362 -7.99 4.88 -12.71
CA PHE A 362 -9.39 5.24 -12.84
C PHE A 362 -9.55 6.71 -13.25
N THR A 363 -10.73 7.09 -13.71
CA THR A 363 -11.02 8.48 -14.08
C THR A 363 -11.09 9.37 -12.85
N SER A 364 -10.98 10.69 -13.03
CA SER A 364 -11.00 11.67 -11.93
C SER A 364 -12.26 11.59 -11.08
N ASN A 365 -13.40 11.28 -11.71
CA ASN A 365 -14.73 11.17 -11.10
C ASN A 365 -15.06 9.78 -10.51
N THR A 366 -14.15 8.81 -10.56
CA THR A 366 -14.37 7.50 -9.93
C THR A 366 -14.14 7.58 -8.42
N VAL A 367 -15.12 7.09 -7.67
CA VAL A 367 -15.09 6.86 -6.24
C VAL A 367 -14.86 5.37 -5.97
N LEU A 368 -13.97 5.07 -5.02
CA LEU A 368 -13.55 3.69 -4.71
C LEU A 368 -14.12 3.27 -3.36
N HIS A 369 -15.01 2.27 -3.36
CA HIS A 369 -15.59 1.69 -2.16
C HIS A 369 -14.82 0.41 -1.79
N THR A 370 -14.04 0.45 -0.72
CA THR A 370 -13.34 -0.74 -0.21
C THR A 370 -14.35 -1.73 0.35
N LEU A 371 -14.26 -2.98 -0.09
CA LEU A 371 -15.12 -4.07 0.38
C LEU A 371 -14.37 -4.99 1.35
N SER A 372 -13.10 -5.27 1.06
CA SER A 372 -12.26 -6.16 1.85
C SER A 372 -10.77 -5.92 1.57
N GLU A 373 -9.93 -5.94 2.60
CA GLU A 373 -8.47 -5.93 2.51
C GLU A 373 -7.93 -7.17 3.22
N GLU A 374 -7.38 -8.12 2.46
CA GLU A 374 -7.04 -9.46 2.97
C GLU A 374 -5.55 -9.72 2.84
N ASN A 375 -4.97 -10.29 3.91
CA ASN A 375 -3.59 -10.70 3.95
C ASN A 375 -3.54 -12.22 4.02
N LEU A 376 -3.37 -12.84 2.86
CA LEU A 376 -3.23 -14.28 2.73
C LEU A 376 -1.77 -14.70 2.84
N VAL A 377 -1.59 -15.98 3.13
CA VAL A 377 -0.27 -16.62 3.20
C VAL A 377 -0.25 -17.79 2.25
N VAL A 378 0.62 -17.73 1.25
CA VAL A 378 0.74 -18.74 0.20
C VAL A 378 1.93 -19.65 0.48
N PRO A 379 1.71 -20.93 0.84
CA PRO A 379 2.80 -21.89 1.01
C PRO A 379 3.27 -22.39 -0.36
N ILE A 380 4.53 -22.13 -0.70
CA ILE A 380 5.15 -22.60 -1.94
C ILE A 380 6.13 -23.75 -1.63
N PRO A 381 5.99 -24.92 -2.26
CA PRO A 381 6.95 -26.01 -2.10
C PRO A 381 8.38 -25.59 -2.44
N LYS A 382 9.32 -25.97 -1.58
CA LYS A 382 10.75 -25.64 -1.70
C LYS A 382 11.59 -26.88 -1.47
N ALA A 383 12.61 -27.06 -2.32
CA ALA A 383 13.50 -28.20 -2.22
C ALA A 383 14.35 -28.14 -0.94
N THR A 384 14.50 -29.29 -0.28
CA THR A 384 15.41 -29.42 0.87
C THR A 384 16.81 -29.83 0.41
N MET A 385 17.84 -29.23 1.02
CA MET A 385 19.23 -29.55 0.71
C MET A 385 19.68 -30.90 1.31
N GLU A 386 18.92 -31.47 2.24
CA GLU A 386 19.28 -32.73 2.93
C GLU A 386 19.52 -33.89 1.95
N ASN A 387 18.69 -33.98 0.90
CA ASN A 387 18.81 -35.04 -0.10
C ASN A 387 19.61 -34.61 -1.34
N TYR A 388 20.10 -33.37 -1.40
CA TYR A 388 20.78 -32.84 -2.58
C TYR A 388 22.01 -33.67 -2.95
N ASN A 389 22.90 -33.92 -1.98
CA ASN A 389 24.10 -34.74 -2.19
C ASN A 389 23.75 -36.16 -2.64
N LYS A 390 22.73 -36.77 -2.03
CA LYS A 390 22.29 -38.13 -2.41
C LYS A 390 21.79 -38.14 -3.85
N ILE A 391 20.92 -37.21 -4.22
CA ILE A 391 20.40 -37.07 -5.59
C ILE A 391 21.54 -36.84 -6.58
N GLN A 392 22.50 -35.98 -6.26
CA GLN A 392 23.64 -35.69 -7.12
C GLN A 392 24.50 -36.93 -7.36
N TYR A 393 24.87 -37.67 -6.30
CA TYR A 393 25.66 -38.90 -6.43
C TYR A 393 24.89 -40.00 -7.17
N THR A 394 23.61 -40.21 -6.85
CA THR A 394 22.79 -41.20 -7.55
C THR A 394 22.66 -40.86 -9.04
N THR A 395 22.41 -39.60 -9.38
CA THR A 395 22.32 -39.15 -10.78
C THR A 395 23.64 -39.34 -11.51
N ALA A 396 24.77 -38.99 -10.89
CA ALA A 396 26.10 -39.18 -11.47
C ALA A 396 26.41 -40.66 -11.71
N ILE A 397 26.09 -41.55 -10.77
CA ILE A 397 26.25 -42.99 -10.91
C ILE A 397 25.37 -43.52 -12.06
N CYS A 398 24.09 -43.12 -12.11
CA CYS A 398 23.18 -43.52 -13.18
C CYS A 398 23.68 -43.08 -14.56
N LEU A 399 24.18 -41.84 -14.69
CA LEU A 399 24.76 -41.34 -15.93
C LEU A 399 26.01 -42.13 -16.32
N LEU A 400 26.90 -42.40 -15.37
CA LEU A 400 28.14 -43.15 -15.63
C LEU A 400 27.83 -44.59 -16.05
N LEU A 401 26.91 -45.27 -15.37
CA LEU A 401 26.45 -46.61 -15.76
C LEU A 401 25.78 -46.62 -17.13
N SER A 402 24.97 -45.61 -17.44
CA SER A 402 24.33 -45.47 -18.75
C SER A 402 25.36 -45.26 -19.85
N LEU A 403 26.37 -44.43 -19.60
CA LEU A 403 27.47 -44.17 -20.54
C LEU A 403 28.33 -45.42 -20.78
N LEU A 404 28.65 -46.17 -19.71
CA LEU A 404 29.34 -47.45 -19.80
C LEU A 404 28.52 -48.49 -20.59
N TYR A 405 27.22 -48.57 -20.31
CA TYR A 405 26.32 -49.49 -21.02
C TYR A 405 26.24 -49.16 -22.52
N LEU A 406 26.06 -47.89 -22.87
CA LEU A 406 26.03 -47.44 -24.27
C LEU A 406 27.36 -47.70 -24.96
N SER A 407 28.49 -47.40 -24.30
CA SER A 407 29.83 -47.68 -24.82
C SER A 407 30.04 -49.17 -25.06
N PHE A 408 29.67 -50.02 -24.10
CA PHE A 408 29.73 -51.47 -24.24
C PHE A 408 28.89 -51.95 -25.43
N LYS A 409 27.66 -51.44 -25.59
CA LYS A 409 26.79 -51.81 -26.72
C LYS A 409 27.30 -51.34 -28.07
N LEU A 410 27.91 -50.15 -28.15
CA LEU A 410 28.44 -49.59 -29.38
C LEU A 410 29.73 -50.29 -29.82
N PHE A 411 30.63 -50.60 -28.89
CA PHE A 411 31.97 -51.11 -29.21
C PHE A 411 32.13 -52.63 -29.14
N LEU A 412 31.25 -53.39 -28.48
CA LEU A 412 31.30 -54.87 -28.54
C LEU A 412 30.56 -55.49 -29.74
N LYS A 413 29.75 -54.73 -30.49
CA LYS A 413 29.02 -55.28 -31.64
C LYS A 413 29.82 -55.29 -32.96
N THR A 414 31.06 -54.79 -32.96
CA THR A 414 31.95 -54.74 -34.13
C THR A 414 32.88 -55.95 -34.28
N THR A 415 32.80 -56.97 -33.40
CA THR A 415 33.65 -58.17 -33.47
C THR A 415 32.93 -59.45 -33.94
N LYS A 416 31.87 -59.31 -34.75
CA LYS A 416 31.31 -60.45 -35.52
C LYS A 416 31.12 -60.08 -36.99
N HIS A 417 32.22 -59.98 -37.73
CA HIS A 417 32.30 -60.29 -39.16
C HIS A 417 33.77 -60.43 -39.55
N THR A 418 34.32 -61.63 -39.35
CA THR A 418 35.40 -62.21 -40.16
C THR A 418 35.18 -63.70 -40.19
#